data_AF-A0A1E5KW69-F1
#
_entry.id   AF-A0A1E5KW69-F1
#
_cell.length_a   1.000
_cell.length_b   1.000
_cell.length_c   1.000
_cell.angle_alpha   90.00
_cell.angle_beta   90.00
_cell.angle_gamma   90.00
#
_symmetry.space_group_name_H-M   'P 1'
#
loop_
_entity.id
_entity.type
_entity.pdbx_description
1 polymer ?
#
loop_
_entity_poly.entity_id
_entity_poly.type
_entity_poly.pdbx_seq_one_letter_code
_entity_poly.pdbx_strand_id
1 'polypeptide(L)'
;MFDTLDKLWKELQKNVQKANVRAIGRAINQNTVANKNKVEKAVGEALKIANGSLKNTRVSLQQSVKGQFGKKVTEVFEQQQQTLDDF
;
A
#
# COMPACT_ATOMS: atom_id res chain seq x y z
N MET A 1 -54.03 -20.79 -2.66
CA MET A 1 -53.44 -20.41 -1.35
C MET A 1 -52.03 -20.98 -1.20
N PHE A 2 -51.80 -22.27 -1.45
CA PHE A 2 -50.46 -22.89 -1.40
C PHE A 2 -49.47 -22.34 -2.44
N ASP A 3 -49.88 -22.13 -3.70
CA ASP A 3 -48.99 -21.60 -4.74
C ASP A 3 -48.47 -20.18 -4.46
N THR A 4 -49.29 -19.35 -3.81
CA THR A 4 -48.91 -17.98 -3.44
C THR A 4 -47.86 -18.00 -2.34
N LEU A 5 -47.98 -18.94 -1.39
CA LEU A 5 -47.03 -19.12 -0.31
C LEU A 5 -45.68 -19.67 -0.81
N ASP A 6 -45.71 -20.63 -1.73
CA ASP A 6 -44.50 -21.18 -2.36
C ASP A 6 -43.74 -20.13 -3.19
N LYS A 7 -44.46 -19.27 -3.92
CA LYS A 7 -43.85 -18.14 -4.64
C LYS A 7 -43.17 -17.15 -3.70
N LEU A 8 -43.84 -16.75 -2.62
CA LEU A 8 -43.28 -15.86 -1.60
C LEU A 8 -42.04 -16.47 -0.94
N TRP A 9 -42.07 -17.78 -0.65
CA TRP A 9 -40.93 -18.49 -0.08
C TRP A 9 -39.71 -18.48 -1.02
N LYS A 10 -39.92 -18.78 -2.31
CA LYS A 10 -38.86 -18.73 -3.34
C LYS A 10 -38.30 -17.34 -3.52
N GLU A 11 -39.14 -16.30 -3.49
CA GLU A 11 -38.68 -14.90 -3.57
C GLU A 11 -37.84 -14.52 -2.36
N LEU A 12 -38.25 -14.91 -1.15
CA LEU A 12 -37.48 -14.69 0.07
C LEU A 12 -36.10 -15.35 -0.02
N GLN A 13 -36.05 -16.62 -0.43
CA GLN A 13 -34.77 -17.34 -0.61
C GLN A 13 -33.86 -16.63 -1.62
N LYS A 14 -34.41 -16.18 -2.75
CA LYS A 14 -33.66 -15.44 -3.78
C LYS A 14 -33.15 -14.10 -3.24
N ASN A 15 -33.94 -13.41 -2.42
CA ASN A 15 -33.55 -12.14 -1.82
C ASN A 15 -32.45 -12.31 -0.77
N VAL A 16 -32.52 -13.36 0.05
CA VAL A 16 -31.46 -13.72 1.00
C VAL A 16 -30.17 -14.04 0.26
N GLN A 17 -30.22 -14.84 -0.81
CA GLN A 17 -29.04 -15.13 -1.63
C GLN A 17 -28.42 -13.86 -2.23
N LYS A 18 -29.24 -12.96 -2.78
CA LYS A 18 -28.78 -11.66 -3.30
C LYS A 18 -28.14 -10.80 -2.20
N ALA A 19 -28.73 -10.77 -1.01
CA ALA A 19 -28.20 -10.02 0.13
C ALA A 19 -26.82 -10.58 0.56
N ASN A 20 -26.68 -11.90 0.61
CA ASN A 20 -25.43 -12.57 0.94
C ASN A 20 -24.33 -12.27 -0.08
N VAL A 21 -24.62 -12.39 -1.38
CA VAL A 21 -23.65 -12.05 -2.45
C VAL A 21 -23.20 -10.59 -2.33
N ARG A 22 -24.13 -9.66 -2.08
CA ARG A 22 -23.80 -8.24 -1.87
C ARG A 22 -22.95 -8.02 -0.61
N ALA A 23 -23.25 -8.73 0.48
CA ALA A 23 -22.50 -8.64 1.72
C ALA A 23 -21.05 -9.13 1.52
N ILE A 24 -20.88 -10.27 0.86
CA ILE A 24 -19.55 -10.83 0.51
C ILE A 24 -18.80 -9.84 -0.37
N GLY A 25 -19.43 -9.31 -1.43
CA GLY A 25 -18.80 -8.33 -2.33
C GLY A 25 -18.34 -7.07 -1.59
N ARG A 26 -19.16 -6.54 -0.66
CA ARG A 26 -18.77 -5.40 0.18
C ARG A 26 -17.60 -5.73 1.11
N ALA A 27 -17.61 -6.91 1.74
CA ALA A 27 -16.53 -7.34 2.62
C ALA A 27 -15.20 -7.49 1.86
N ILE A 28 -15.23 -8.06 0.64
CA ILE A 28 -14.05 -8.15 -0.23
C ILE A 28 -13.54 -6.76 -0.56
N ASN A 29 -14.39 -5.83 -0.99
CA ASN A 29 -13.97 -4.46 -1.30
C ASN A 29 -13.35 -3.75 -0.10
N GLN A 30 -13.95 -3.89 1.09
CA GLN A 30 -13.41 -3.32 2.32
C GLN A 30 -12.03 -3.91 2.65
N ASN A 31 -11.87 -5.22 2.54
CA ASN A 31 -10.59 -5.88 2.76
C ASN A 31 -9.53 -5.45 1.74
N THR A 32 -9.89 -5.32 0.46
CA THR A 32 -8.97 -4.84 -0.59
C THR A 32 -8.49 -3.42 -0.31
N VAL A 33 -9.40 -2.50 0.05
CA VAL A 33 -9.04 -1.12 0.41
C VAL A 33 -8.16 -1.10 1.67
N ALA A 34 -8.51 -1.86 2.71
CA ALA A 34 -7.71 -1.94 3.92
C ALA A 34 -6.30 -2.49 3.66
N ASN A 35 -6.17 -3.52 2.81
CA ASN A 35 -4.88 -4.07 2.43
C ASN A 35 -4.06 -3.09 1.61
N LYS A 36 -4.68 -2.39 0.65
CA LYS A 36 -4.01 -1.33 -0.12
C LYS A 36 -3.44 -0.26 0.80
N ASN A 37 -4.25 0.27 1.73
CA ASN A 37 -3.80 1.29 2.68
C ASN A 37 -2.66 0.80 3.59
N LYS A 38 -2.70 -0.48 4.01
CA LYS A 38 -1.61 -1.09 4.79
C LYS A 38 -0.32 -1.16 3.99
N VAL A 39 -0.39 -1.56 2.72
CA VAL A 39 0.77 -1.63 1.83
C VAL A 39 1.34 -0.22 1.59
N GLU A 40 0.50 0.76 1.26
CA GLU A 40 0.93 2.15 1.06
C GLU A 40 1.63 2.70 2.30
N LYS A 41 1.08 2.45 3.50
CA LYS A 41 1.73 2.85 4.75
C LYS A 41 3.08 2.17 4.96
N ALA A 42 3.16 0.86 4.72
CA ALA A 42 4.40 0.11 4.86
C ALA A 42 5.48 0.58 3.87
N VAL A 43 5.08 0.89 2.62
CA VAL A 43 5.96 1.47 1.60
C VAL A 43 6.47 2.84 2.06
N GLY A 44 5.59 3.73 2.52
CA GLY A 44 5.99 5.05 3.02
C GLY A 44 6.96 4.97 4.21
N GLU A 45 6.74 4.04 5.14
CA GLU A 45 7.66 3.79 6.26
C GLU A 45 9.02 3.26 5.77
N ALA A 46 9.03 2.32 4.82
CA ALA A 46 10.25 1.77 4.24
C ALA A 46 11.06 2.85 3.48
N LEU A 47 10.39 3.68 2.67
CA LEU A 47 11.03 4.81 1.98
C LEU A 47 11.65 5.80 2.97
N LYS A 48 10.93 6.13 4.05
CA LYS A 48 11.45 7.02 5.10
C LYS A 48 12.70 6.45 5.78
N ILE A 49 12.70 5.15 6.07
CA ILE A 49 13.87 4.47 6.66
C ILE A 49 15.04 4.47 5.67
N ALA A 50 14.79 4.16 4.40
CA ALA A 50 15.79 4.16 3.35
C ALA A 50 16.42 5.55 3.17
N ASN A 51 15.60 6.60 3.06
CA ASN A 51 16.06 7.99 2.96
C ASN A 51 16.87 8.43 4.20
N GLY A 52 16.42 8.06 5.40
CA GLY A 52 17.18 8.32 6.63
C GLY A 52 18.56 7.64 6.61
N SER A 53 18.61 6.39 6.15
CA SER A 53 19.84 5.60 6.07
C SER A 53 20.81 6.16 5.02
N LEU A 54 20.32 6.53 3.84
CA LEU A 54 21.11 7.18 2.79
C LEU A 54 21.66 8.52 3.27
N LYS A 55 20.83 9.35 3.92
CA LYS A 55 21.26 10.65 4.46
C LYS A 55 22.38 10.49 5.49
N ASN A 56 22.22 9.56 6.44
CA ASN A 56 23.22 9.29 7.47
C ASN A 56 24.52 8.77 6.86
N THR A 57 24.41 7.84 5.91
CA THR A 57 25.55 7.26 5.20
C THR A 57 26.30 8.31 4.39
N ARG A 58 25.57 9.17 3.66
CA ARG A 58 26.13 10.29 2.90
C ARG A 58 26.91 11.25 3.80
N VAL A 59 26.32 11.66 4.93
CA VAL A 59 26.98 12.57 5.89
C VAL A 59 28.26 11.94 6.44
N SER A 60 28.21 10.67 6.85
CA SER A 60 29.37 9.95 7.37
C SER A 60 30.48 9.80 6.32
N LEU A 61 30.13 9.47 5.08
CA LEU A 61 31.07 9.32 3.97
C LEU A 61 31.66 10.65 3.53
N GLN A 62 30.88 11.73 3.47
CA GLN A 62 31.37 13.06 3.13
C GLN A 62 32.38 13.58 4.16
N GLN A 63 32.21 13.23 5.44
CA GLN A 63 33.18 13.54 6.49
C GLN A 63 34.46 12.70 6.39
N SER A 64 34.34 11.44 5.96
CA SER A 64 35.44 10.47 5.95
C SER A 64 36.26 10.48 4.65
N VAL A 65 35.64 10.80 3.52
CA VAL A 65 36.22 10.67 2.18
C VAL A 65 36.25 12.02 1.49
N LYS A 66 37.45 12.52 1.21
CA LYS A 66 37.69 13.84 0.60
C LYS A 66 38.08 13.74 -0.88
N GLY A 67 38.17 14.89 -1.54
CA GLY A 67 38.60 14.98 -2.93
C GLY A 67 37.50 14.64 -3.95
N GLN A 68 37.89 14.43 -5.21
CA GLN A 68 36.94 14.22 -6.32
C GLN A 68 36.13 12.93 -6.17
N PHE A 69 36.72 11.89 -5.58
CA PHE A 69 36.00 10.64 -5.29
C PHE A 69 34.87 10.86 -4.26
N GLY A 70 35.15 11.55 -3.15
CA GLY A 70 34.14 11.88 -2.14
C GLY A 70 32.99 12.74 -2.70
N LYS A 71 33.31 13.69 -3.60
CA LYS A 71 32.29 14.47 -4.32
C LYS A 71 31.40 13.57 -5.17
N LYS A 72 32.00 12.66 -5.95
CA LYS A 72 31.22 11.78 -6.83
C LYS A 72 30.31 10.82 -6.06
N VAL A 73 30.79 10.29 -4.95
CA VAL A 73 29.99 9.46 -4.05
C VAL A 73 28.81 10.26 -3.49
N THR A 74 29.04 11.50 -3.06
CA THR A 74 27.98 12.38 -2.53
C THR A 74 26.90 12.66 -3.58
N GLU A 75 27.28 12.95 -4.83
CA GLU A 75 26.34 13.15 -5.95
C GLU A 75 25.45 11.92 -6.18
N VAL A 76 26.04 10.72 -6.15
CA VAL A 76 25.27 9.46 -6.34
C VAL A 76 24.26 9.26 -5.21
N PHE A 77 24.64 9.55 -3.97
CA PHE A 77 23.70 9.48 -2.84
C PHE A 77 22.57 10.50 -2.95
N GLU A 78 22.84 11.71 -3.44
CA GLU A 78 21.79 12.72 -3.69
C GLU A 78 20.82 12.28 -4.78
N GLN A 79 21.33 11.70 -5.88
CA GLN A 79 20.49 11.16 -6.96
C GLN A 79 19.62 9.99 -6.48
N GLN A 80 20.17 9.08 -5.67
CA GLN A 80 19.41 7.98 -5.07
C GLN A 80 18.33 8.49 -4.12
N GLN A 81 18.61 9.55 -3.36
CA GLN A 81 17.63 10.16 -2.47
C GLN A 81 16.49 10.83 -3.26
N GLN A 82 16.81 11.58 -4.33
CA GLN A 82 15.80 12.16 -5.23
C GLN A 82 14.91 11.08 -5.85
N THR A 83 15.50 9.96 -6.29
CA THR A 83 14.76 8.84 -6.87
C THR A 83 13.76 8.23 -5.86
N LEU A 84 14.09 8.22 -4.57
CA LEU A 84 13.20 7.73 -3.52
C LEU A 84 12.15 8.76 -3.09
N ASP A 85 12.46 10.06 -3.21
CA ASP A 85 11.49 11.14 -2.96
C ASP A 85 10.42 11.23 -4.07
N ASP A 86 10.78 10.81 -5.29
CA ASP A 86 9.88 10.77 -6.46
C ASP A 86 9.04 9.47 -6.56
N PHE A 87 9.21 8.52 -5.64
CA PHE A 87 8.54 7.21 -5.62
C PHE A 87 7.21 7.23 -4.83
#